data_AF-A0A8S2UJP8-F1
#
_entry.id   AF-A0A8S2UJP8-F1
#
_cell.length_a   1.000
_cell.length_b   1.000
_cell.length_c   1.000
_cell.angle_alpha   90.00
_cell.angle_beta   90.00
_cell.angle_gamma   90.00
#
_symmetry.space_group_name_H-M   'P 1'
#
loop_
_entity.id
_entity.type
_entity.pdbx_description
1 polymer ?
#
loop_
_entity_poly.entity_id
_entity_poly.type
_entity_poly.pdbx_seq_one_letter_code
_entity_poly.pdbx_strand_id
1 'polypeptide(L)' 'MRLTHTGEDGFMLYIPSEYALCVYEQLMERGKDYGIINAGYFAQRTLRIE' A
#
# COMPACT_ATOMS: atom_id res chain seq x y z
N MET A 1 3.82 10.89 2.92
CA MET A 1 2.93 11.37 4.02
C MET A 1 2.65 10.21 4.95
N ARG A 2 2.81 10.35 6.27
CA ARG A 2 2.49 9.28 7.24
C ARG A 2 1.00 9.35 7.58
N LEU A 3 0.19 8.80 6.68
CA LEU A 3 -1.26 8.71 6.78
C LEU A 3 -1.70 7.39 6.16
N THR A 4 -2.61 6.69 6.82
CA THR A 4 -3.27 5.48 6.31
C THR A 4 -4.78 5.62 6.49
N HIS A 5 -5.54 4.83 5.74
CA HIS A 5 -7.01 4.77 5.87
C HIS A 5 -7.49 3.52 6.63
N THR A 6 -6.57 2.69 7.10
CA THR A 6 -6.82 1.41 7.75
C THR A 6 -6.54 1.42 9.25
N GLY A 7 -6.18 2.58 9.83
CA GLY A 7 -5.81 2.70 11.25
C GLY A 7 -4.38 2.21 11.59
N GLU A 8 -3.84 1.31 10.78
CA GLU A 8 -2.49 0.76 10.93
C GLU A 8 -1.37 1.73 10.54
N ASP A 9 -0.14 1.48 11.02
CA ASP A 9 1.02 2.29 10.67
C ASP A 9 1.41 2.10 9.19
N GLY A 10 1.78 3.22 8.54
CA GLY A 10 2.10 3.19 7.13
C GLY A 10 2.11 4.56 6.47
N PHE A 11 2.20 4.55 5.15
CA PHE A 11 2.40 5.75 4.35
C PHE A 11 1.53 5.75 3.10
N MET A 12 1.11 6.95 2.71
CA MET A 12 0.53 7.21 1.39
C MET A 12 1.61 7.81 0.50
N LEU A 13 1.83 7.15 -0.65
CA LEU A 13 2.83 7.53 -1.65
C LEU A 13 2.15 8.19 -2.84
N TYR A 14 2.41 9.49 -3.03
CA TYR A 14 2.01 10.20 -4.24
C TYR A 14 3.19 10.17 -5.21
N ILE A 15 2.98 9.52 -6.35
CA ILE A 15 4.04 9.24 -7.32
C ILE A 15 3.53 9.68 -8.70
N PRO A 16 4.35 10.34 -9.54
CA PRO A 16 4.01 10.57 -10.94
C PRO A 16 3.72 9.26 -11.66
N SER A 17 2.77 9.26 -12.59
CA SER A 17 2.31 8.05 -13.27
C SER A 17 3.44 7.30 -13.99
N GLU A 18 4.43 8.01 -14.50
CA GLU A 18 5.61 7.47 -15.19
C GLU A 18 6.44 6.52 -14.30
N TYR A 19 6.43 6.72 -12.97
CA TYR A 19 7.20 5.91 -12.03
C TYR A 19 6.36 4.90 -11.25
N ALA A 20 5.04 4.92 -11.41
CA ALA A 20 4.13 4.12 -10.59
C ALA A 20 4.42 2.61 -10.67
N LEU A 21 4.69 2.09 -11.87
CA LEU A 21 4.98 0.68 -12.08
C LEU A 21 6.30 0.27 -11.42
N CYS A 22 7.38 1.01 -11.69
CA CYS A 22 8.70 0.75 -11.12
C CYS A 22 8.67 0.75 -9.59
N VAL A 23 8.01 1.74 -8.98
CA VAL A 23 7.91 1.81 -7.52
C VAL A 23 7.10 0.63 -6.96
N TYR A 24 5.98 0.27 -7.60
CA TYR A 24 5.18 -0.88 -7.20
C TYR A 24 5.98 -2.18 -7.27
N GLU A 25 6.69 -2.45 -8.36
CA GLU A 25 7.51 -3.66 -8.53
C GLU A 25 8.60 -3.75 -7.47
N GLN A 26 9.31 -2.65 -7.21
CA GLN A 26 10.38 -2.58 -6.19
C GLN A 26 9.85 -2.80 -4.77
N LEU A 27 8.63 -2.33 -4.47
CA LEU A 27 7.96 -2.56 -3.19
C LEU A 27 7.51 -4.01 -3.05
N MET A 28 6.90 -4.56 -4.10
CA MET A 28 6.43 -5.95 -4.10
C MET A 28 7.62 -6.92 -4.00
N GLU A 29 8.74 -6.63 -4.65
CA GLU A 29 9.95 -7.46 -4.58
C GLU A 29 10.52 -7.49 -3.17
N ARG A 30 10.78 -6.32 -2.55
CA ARG A 30 11.32 -6.23 -1.18
C ARG A 30 10.33 -6.68 -0.11
N GLY A 31 9.03 -6.54 -0.38
CA GLY A 31 7.98 -6.94 0.53
C GLY A 31 7.75 -8.45 0.62
N LYS A 32 8.33 -9.26 -0.30
CA LYS A 32 8.17 -10.73 -0.28
C LYS A 32 8.62 -11.34 1.04
N ASP A 33 9.74 -10.87 1.58
CA ASP A 33 10.29 -11.35 2.86
C ASP A 33 9.36 -11.06 4.06
N TYR A 34 8.46 -10.08 3.90
CA TYR A 34 7.49 -9.65 4.90
C TYR A 34 6.07 -10.15 4.62
N GLY A 35 5.88 -10.99 3.59
CA GLY A 35 4.56 -11.52 3.22
C GLY A 35 3.62 -10.50 2.58
N ILE A 36 4.16 -9.53 1.82
CA ILE A 36 3.37 -8.50 1.14
C ILE A 36 2.29 -9.11 0.24
N ILE A 37 1.08 -8.56 0.32
CA ILE A 37 -0.05 -8.95 -0.53
C ILE A 37 -0.81 -7.70 -1.00
N ASN A 38 -1.48 -7.82 -2.14
CA ASN A 38 -2.40 -6.79 -2.59
C ASN A 38 -3.70 -6.84 -1.79
N ALA A 39 -4.13 -5.68 -1.29
CA ALA A 39 -5.42 -5.53 -0.62
C ALA A 39 -6.44 -4.90 -1.58
N GLY A 40 -7.60 -5.55 -1.70
CA GLY A 40 -8.70 -5.05 -2.52
C GLY A 40 -9.53 -3.97 -1.82
N TYR A 41 -10.40 -3.32 -2.59
CA TYR A 41 -11.26 -2.24 -2.11
C TYR A 41 -12.15 -2.64 -0.91
N PHE A 42 -12.73 -3.85 -0.92
CA PHE A 42 -13.60 -4.30 0.17
C PHE A 42 -12.85 -4.45 1.50
N ALA A 43 -11.62 -4.98 1.47
CA ALA A 43 -10.79 -5.09 2.67
C ALA A 43 -10.48 -3.70 3.25
N GLN A 44 -10.07 -2.76 2.38
CA GLN A 44 -9.79 -1.38 2.79
C GLN A 44 -11.04 -0.66 3.33
N ARG A 45 -12.22 -0.92 2.77
CA ARG A 45 -13.48 -0.34 3.24
C ARG A 45 -13.87 -0.85 4.62
N THR A 46 -13.65 -2.13 4.90
CA THR A 46 -13.90 -2.70 6.24
C THR A 46 -12.93 -2.12 7.27
N LEU A 47 -11.63 -2.15 7.00
CA LEU A 47 -10.57 -1.66 7.89
C LEU A 47 -10.64 -0.17 8.21
N ARG A 48 -11.39 0.60 7.42
CA ARG A 48 -11.61 2.03 7.68
C ARG A 48 -12.66 2.30 8.76
N ILE A 49 -13.56 1.34 9.02
CA ILE A 49 -14.69 1.47 9.95
C ILE A 49 -14.35 0.84 11.32
N GLU A 50 -13.39 -0.09 11.34
CA GLU A 50 -12.86 -0.71 12.57
C GLU A 50 -12.25 0.31 13.52
#